data_AF-A0A939FGR9-F1
#
_entry.id   AF-A0A939FGR9-F1
#
_cell.length_a   1.000
_cell.length_b   1.000
_cell.length_c   1.000
_cell.angle_alpha   90.00
_cell.angle_beta   90.00
_cell.angle_gamma   90.00
#
_symmetry.space_group_name_H-M   'P 1'
#
loop_
_entity.id
_entity.type
_entity.pdbx_description
1 polymer ?
#
loop_
_entity_poly.entity_id
_entity_poly.type
_entity_poly.pdbx_seq_one_letter_code
_entity_poly.pdbx_strand_id
1 'polypeptide(L)'
;MTVDPLALPVGEWLLGVVVSRREVVRRAAVRPPETSAAQPLVKELGHGWRGTLDFRDGRASVTVRQCAARVDAHRLDGDRVELTGELFGGVRPTTLSVQHPDGSREFMYHVDGSGEGFTVRLPLADLTDKPVDEPRLPKEVEPPGSVRWRVRLVLADGTELPVAARLGLAPGRYGEVCVTADAAGQLRVELTRQAIADVLRWEHGALRLSGTHGGDARGELELRAEEEGRTVRADVVRDKGRFTASVPAPAGAGRWHAYLDGMPVRVLTPVGATLPAELAAGAWQFRADRRDGDRLVIDVTRTTGGADADTPMEVRVPQVGRQPAAPDV
;
A
#
# COMPACT_ATOMS: atom_id res chain seq x y z
N MET A 1 7.67 10.88 20.60
CA MET A 1 8.74 11.60 19.88
C MET A 1 8.15 12.05 18.56
N THR A 2 8.27 13.34 18.24
CA THR A 2 7.81 13.89 16.97
C THR A 2 9.03 14.43 16.24
N VAL A 3 9.20 14.08 14.96
CA VAL A 3 10.29 14.59 14.12
C VAL A 3 9.66 15.39 12.99
N ASP A 4 10.09 16.65 12.86
CA ASP A 4 9.73 17.47 11.72
C ASP A 4 10.71 17.22 10.58
N PRO A 5 10.29 16.59 9.47
CA PRO A 5 11.18 16.33 8.34
C PRO A 5 11.66 17.61 7.64
N LEU A 6 10.98 18.75 7.79
CA LEU A 6 11.42 20.03 7.22
C LEU A 6 12.57 20.66 8.01
N ALA A 7 12.78 20.25 9.26
CA ALA A 7 13.91 20.66 10.08
C ALA A 7 15.18 19.84 9.80
N LEU A 8 15.08 18.76 9.03
CA LEU A 8 16.20 17.90 8.68
C LEU A 8 16.82 18.35 7.35
N PRO A 9 18.16 18.52 7.29
CA PRO A 9 18.85 18.67 6.01
C PRO A 9 18.62 17.48 5.07
N VAL A 10 18.88 17.70 3.78
CA VAL A 10 18.84 16.66 2.76
C VAL A 10 19.73 15.48 3.16
N GLY A 11 19.20 14.27 3.05
CA GLY A 11 19.96 13.06 3.34
C GLY A 11 19.14 11.99 4.05
N GLU A 12 19.84 10.97 4.53
CA GLU A 12 19.30 9.87 5.32
C GLU A 12 19.66 10.03 6.79
N TRP A 13 18.66 9.88 7.66
CA TRP A 13 18.77 10.07 9.10
C TRP A 13 18.30 8.81 9.83
N LEU A 14 19.14 8.26 10.72
CA LEU A 14 18.75 7.12 11.55
C LEU A 14 18.31 7.58 12.93
N LEU A 15 17.06 7.28 13.27
CA LEU A 15 16.45 7.57 14.55
C LEU A 15 16.42 6.31 15.41
N GLY A 16 17.01 6.42 16.61
CA GLY A 16 17.00 5.37 17.62
C GLY A 16 16.47 5.91 18.94
N VAL A 17 15.85 5.04 19.74
CA VAL A 17 15.40 5.37 21.09
C VAL A 17 16.35 4.70 22.09
N VAL A 18 16.78 5.46 23.09
CA VAL A 18 17.50 4.93 24.25
C VAL A 18 16.63 5.09 25.49
N VAL A 19 16.63 4.08 26.34
CA VAL A 19 15.94 4.07 27.63
C VAL A 19 17.00 4.04 28.72
N SER A 20 16.94 4.99 29.65
CA SER A 20 17.83 5.04 30.81
C SER A 20 17.06 4.75 32.09
N ARG A 21 17.64 3.92 32.98
CA ARG A 21 17.16 3.73 34.35
C ARG A 21 18.34 3.36 35.24
N ARG A 22 18.51 4.09 36.36
CA ARG A 22 19.52 3.81 37.42
C ARG A 22 20.88 3.43 36.82
N GLU A 23 21.51 4.39 36.14
CA GLU A 23 22.86 4.28 35.54
C GLU A 23 23.00 3.34 34.32
N VAL A 24 21.96 2.58 33.96
CA VAL A 24 21.96 1.75 32.75
C VAL A 24 21.30 2.49 31.61
N VAL A 25 21.99 2.59 30.47
CA VAL A 25 21.43 3.05 29.18
C VAL A 25 21.31 1.86 28.24
N ARG A 26 20.10 1.58 27.76
CA ARG A 26 19.86 0.52 26.76
C ARG A 26 19.20 1.09 25.51
N ARG A 27 19.57 0.55 24.35
CA ARG A 27 18.88 0.82 23.09
C ARG A 27 17.54 0.08 23.09
N ALA A 28 16.47 0.77 22.68
CA ALA A 28 15.18 0.18 22.42
C ALA A 28 14.98 0.09 20.90
N ALA A 29 14.45 -1.04 20.44
CA ALA A 29 14.10 -1.21 19.04
C ALA A 29 12.94 -0.28 18.69
N VAL A 30 13.13 0.56 17.68
CA VAL A 30 12.07 1.32 17.05
C VAL A 30 11.38 0.41 16.05
N ARG A 31 10.07 0.25 16.20
CA ARG A 31 9.23 -0.61 15.37
C ARG A 31 8.09 0.21 14.79
N PRO A 32 7.59 -0.16 13.60
CA PRO A 32 6.35 0.41 13.11
C PRO A 32 5.21 0.12 14.10
N PRO A 33 4.25 1.05 14.26
CA PRO A 33 3.14 0.90 15.22
C PRO A 33 2.20 -0.27 14.89
N GLU A 34 2.13 -0.70 13.63
CA GLU A 34 1.31 -1.82 13.17
C GLU A 34 2.10 -2.71 12.18
N THR A 35 1.73 -3.98 12.04
CA THR A 35 2.43 -4.93 11.14
C THR A 35 2.27 -4.56 9.65
N SER A 36 1.18 -3.87 9.31
CA SER A 36 0.95 -3.22 8.00
C SER A 36 1.94 -2.09 7.70
N ALA A 37 2.59 -1.51 8.72
CA ALA A 37 3.55 -0.40 8.61
C ALA A 37 5.00 -0.87 8.37
N ALA A 38 5.20 -2.08 7.86
CA ALA A 38 6.47 -2.50 7.24
C ALA A 38 6.73 -1.83 5.88
N GLN A 39 5.86 -0.91 5.44
CA GLN A 39 6.04 -0.13 4.21
C GLN A 39 6.62 1.24 4.53
N PRO A 40 7.46 1.80 3.63
CA PRO A 40 7.89 3.18 3.76
C PRO A 40 6.68 4.13 3.77
N LEU A 41 6.62 5.00 4.76
CA LEU A 41 5.66 6.10 4.82
C LEU A 41 6.23 7.29 4.07
N VAL A 42 5.56 7.72 3.01
CA VAL A 42 6.01 8.81 2.16
C VAL A 42 5.14 10.03 2.38
N LYS A 43 5.77 11.20 2.49
CA LYS A 43 5.09 12.50 2.62
C LYS A 43 5.65 13.49 1.63
N GLU A 44 4.77 14.20 0.93
CA GLU A 44 5.14 15.37 0.15
C GLU A 44 5.35 16.56 1.09
N LEU A 45 6.50 17.21 0.95
CA LEU A 45 6.91 18.35 1.78
C LEU A 45 6.75 19.70 1.04
N GLY A 46 6.29 19.66 -0.22
CA GLY A 46 6.14 20.83 -1.11
C GLY A 46 7.35 21.03 -2.04
N HIS A 47 7.16 21.71 -3.18
CA HIS A 47 8.23 22.06 -4.13
C HIS A 47 9.18 20.91 -4.54
N GLY A 48 8.62 19.72 -4.76
CA GLY A 48 9.36 18.52 -5.12
C GLY A 48 10.09 17.83 -3.96
N TRP A 49 10.01 18.37 -2.74
CA TRP A 49 10.59 17.74 -1.56
C TRP A 49 9.74 16.58 -1.06
N ARG A 50 10.41 15.52 -0.64
CA ARG A 50 9.79 14.29 -0.17
C ARG A 50 10.52 13.76 1.06
N GLY A 51 9.74 13.48 2.09
CA GLY A 51 10.14 12.71 3.26
C GLY A 51 9.73 11.25 3.09
N THR A 52 10.61 10.31 3.41
CA THR A 52 10.30 8.87 3.48
C THR A 52 10.72 8.37 4.86
N LEU A 53 9.81 7.73 5.59
CA LEU A 53 10.07 7.07 6.87
C LEU A 53 9.98 5.56 6.66
N ASP A 54 11.06 4.85 6.97
CA ASP A 54 11.13 3.39 6.91
C ASP A 54 11.65 2.82 8.24
N PHE A 55 11.54 1.52 8.45
CA PHE A 55 12.00 0.83 9.67
C PHE A 55 12.95 -0.32 9.31
N ARG A 56 14.24 -0.15 9.62
CA ARG A 56 15.28 -1.14 9.35
C ARG A 56 16.15 -1.39 10.57
N ASP A 57 16.49 -2.64 10.84
CA ASP A 57 17.39 -3.05 11.92
C ASP A 57 17.03 -2.50 13.31
N GLY A 58 15.73 -2.38 13.60
CA GLY A 58 15.22 -1.82 14.86
C GLY A 58 15.42 -0.31 15.00
N ARG A 59 15.60 0.41 13.88
CA ARG A 59 15.68 1.86 13.79
C ARG A 59 14.65 2.40 12.81
N ALA A 60 14.25 3.65 12.99
CA ALA A 60 13.55 4.39 11.95
C ALA A 60 14.58 5.09 11.05
N SER A 61 14.47 4.96 9.73
CA SER A 61 15.23 5.73 8.76
C SER A 61 14.33 6.81 8.16
N VAL A 62 14.77 8.07 8.22
CA VAL A 62 14.10 9.19 7.57
C VAL A 62 14.98 9.69 6.43
N THR A 63 14.47 9.62 5.20
CA THR A 63 15.14 10.21 4.03
C THR A 63 14.40 11.48 3.62
N VAL A 64 15.14 12.59 3.47
CA VAL A 64 14.65 13.84 2.91
C VAL A 64 15.39 14.10 1.61
N ARG A 65 14.64 14.18 0.50
CA ARG A 65 15.20 14.38 -0.85
C ARG A 65 14.31 15.30 -1.70
N GLN A 66 14.91 16.05 -2.60
CA GLN A 66 14.19 16.72 -3.68
C GLN A 66 14.09 15.76 -4.88
N CYS A 67 12.89 15.54 -5.39
CA CYS A 67 12.66 14.80 -6.62
C CYS A 67 13.14 15.64 -7.81
N ALA A 68 13.73 15.03 -8.84
CA ALA A 68 14.05 15.74 -10.08
C ALA A 68 12.79 16.07 -10.90
N ALA A 69 11.81 15.17 -10.85
CA ALA A 69 10.50 15.37 -11.46
C ALA A 69 9.42 14.60 -10.73
N ARG A 70 8.18 15.04 -10.88
CA ARG A 70 6.98 14.38 -10.36
C ARG A 70 5.88 14.36 -11.42
N VAL A 71 5.35 13.18 -11.73
CA VAL A 71 4.11 13.04 -12.51
C VAL A 71 2.92 13.35 -11.63
N ASP A 72 2.08 14.28 -12.07
CA ASP A 72 0.91 14.76 -11.36
C ASP A 72 -0.40 14.22 -11.94
N ALA A 73 -0.40 13.91 -13.23
CA ALA A 73 -1.55 13.31 -13.90
C ALA A 73 -1.13 12.46 -15.10
N HIS A 74 -2.03 11.56 -15.48
CA HIS A 74 -1.94 10.80 -16.71
C HIS A 74 -3.31 10.70 -17.37
N ARG A 75 -3.33 10.52 -18.69
CA ARG A 75 -4.56 10.25 -19.45
C ARG A 75 -4.27 9.44 -20.70
N LEU A 76 -5.32 8.84 -21.24
CA LEU A 76 -5.29 8.27 -22.58
C LEU A 76 -5.46 9.40 -23.61
N ASP A 77 -4.56 9.47 -24.57
CA ASP A 77 -4.62 10.33 -25.75
C ASP A 77 -4.42 9.45 -26.99
N GLY A 78 -5.53 9.08 -27.64
CA GLY A 78 -5.52 8.09 -28.71
C GLY A 78 -5.02 6.72 -28.23
N ASP A 79 -3.93 6.25 -28.80
CA ASP A 79 -3.23 5.01 -28.47
C ASP A 79 -2.03 5.22 -27.52
N ARG A 80 -1.92 6.41 -26.92
CA ARG A 80 -0.79 6.79 -26.07
C ARG A 80 -1.26 7.14 -24.67
N VAL A 81 -0.43 6.81 -23.68
CA VAL A 81 -0.55 7.36 -22.33
C VAL A 81 0.23 8.65 -22.27
N GLU A 82 -0.46 9.77 -22.11
CA GLU A 82 0.16 11.05 -21.82
C GLU A 82 0.40 11.15 -20.31
N LEU A 83 1.65 11.39 -19.91
CA LEU A 83 2.03 11.74 -18.55
C LEU A 83 2.33 13.24 -18.50
N THR A 84 1.84 13.90 -17.47
CA THR A 84 2.07 15.33 -17.22
C THR A 84 2.56 15.55 -15.79
N GLY A 85 3.43 16.52 -15.59
CA GLY A 85 4.02 16.76 -14.29
C GLY A 85 4.92 17.98 -14.20
N GLU A 86 5.66 18.05 -13.10
CA GLU A 86 6.57 19.14 -12.76
C GLU A 86 8.02 18.65 -12.68
N LEU A 87 8.95 19.53 -13.08
CA LEU A 87 10.40 19.41 -12.98
C LEU A 87 10.88 20.30 -11.82
N PHE A 88 11.86 19.83 -11.05
CA PHE A 88 12.41 20.59 -9.91
C PHE A 88 13.94 20.69 -10.00
N GLY A 89 14.52 21.61 -9.23
CA GLY A 89 15.98 21.77 -9.14
C GLY A 89 16.64 22.23 -10.45
N GLY A 90 15.88 22.84 -11.36
CA GLY A 90 16.41 23.37 -12.62
C GLY A 90 16.79 22.31 -13.66
N VAL A 91 16.39 21.05 -13.46
CA VAL A 91 16.69 19.97 -14.43
C VAL A 91 16.03 20.25 -15.78
N ARG A 92 16.68 19.78 -16.84
CA ARG A 92 16.22 19.89 -18.24
C ARG A 92 16.38 18.53 -18.92
N PRO A 93 15.51 17.56 -18.62
CA PRO A 93 15.53 16.26 -19.28
C PRO A 93 15.14 16.42 -20.75
N THR A 94 15.75 15.62 -21.62
CA THR A 94 15.41 15.57 -23.05
C THR A 94 14.53 14.38 -23.38
N THR A 95 14.63 13.33 -22.58
CA THR A 95 13.94 12.06 -22.81
C THR A 95 13.50 11.38 -21.50
N LEU A 96 12.48 10.53 -21.62
CA LEU A 96 12.06 9.56 -20.62
C LEU A 96 12.45 8.16 -21.13
N SER A 97 13.29 7.47 -20.39
CA SER A 97 13.60 6.06 -20.59
C SER A 97 12.57 5.19 -19.88
N VAL A 98 12.04 4.20 -20.60
CA VAL A 98 11.21 3.12 -20.08
C VAL A 98 11.87 1.80 -20.43
N GLN A 99 12.47 1.17 -19.42
CA GLN A 99 13.35 0.02 -19.59
C GLN A 99 12.74 -1.24 -18.96
N HIS A 100 12.84 -2.36 -19.67
CA HIS A 100 12.45 -3.66 -19.14
C HIS A 100 13.38 -4.06 -17.97
N PRO A 101 12.89 -4.71 -16.89
CA PRO A 101 13.70 -5.05 -15.71
C PRO A 101 15.02 -5.78 -15.98
N ASP A 102 15.06 -6.64 -17.00
CA ASP A 102 16.25 -7.43 -17.39
C ASP A 102 17.19 -6.67 -18.35
N GLY A 103 16.84 -5.44 -18.75
CA GLY A 103 17.61 -4.63 -19.70
C GLY A 103 17.49 -5.06 -21.16
N SER A 104 16.66 -6.05 -21.50
CA SER A 104 16.50 -6.55 -22.87
C SER A 104 15.87 -5.54 -23.83
N ARG A 105 15.12 -4.58 -23.29
CA ARG A 105 14.38 -3.58 -24.06
C ARG A 105 14.42 -2.24 -23.34
N GLU A 106 14.56 -1.18 -24.13
CA GLU A 106 14.51 0.19 -23.67
C GLU A 106 13.82 1.05 -24.72
N PHE A 107 12.87 1.85 -24.28
CA PHE A 107 12.19 2.83 -25.10
C PHE A 107 12.50 4.24 -24.61
N MET A 108 12.76 5.14 -25.54
CA MET A 108 13.15 6.52 -25.26
C MET A 108 12.10 7.45 -25.86
N TYR A 109 11.43 8.21 -25.00
CA TYR A 109 10.37 9.13 -25.41
C TYR A 109 10.78 10.57 -25.18
N HIS A 110 10.45 11.46 -26.12
CA HIS A 110 10.76 12.88 -25.98
C HIS A 110 9.98 13.49 -24.81
N VAL A 111 10.66 14.35 -24.03
CA VAL A 111 10.04 15.14 -22.97
C VAL A 111 9.80 16.55 -23.47
N ASP A 112 8.53 16.90 -23.62
CA ASP A 112 8.09 18.26 -23.96
C ASP A 112 8.12 19.12 -22.68
N GLY A 113 9.18 19.91 -22.48
CA GLY A 113 9.32 20.80 -21.33
C GLY A 113 8.74 22.21 -21.60
N SER A 114 7.95 22.74 -20.67
CA SER A 114 7.47 24.13 -20.70
C SER A 114 7.54 24.76 -19.30
N GLY A 115 8.51 25.66 -19.11
CA GLY A 115 8.81 26.22 -17.78
C GLY A 115 9.25 25.14 -16.81
N GLU A 116 8.50 24.98 -15.72
CA GLU A 116 8.66 23.88 -14.75
C GLU A 116 7.78 22.66 -15.08
N GLY A 117 6.88 22.76 -16.06
CA GLY A 117 6.04 21.65 -16.49
C GLY A 117 6.72 20.74 -17.50
N PHE A 118 6.32 19.48 -17.54
CA PHE A 118 6.68 18.56 -18.62
C PHE A 118 5.50 17.70 -19.06
N THR A 119 5.55 17.26 -20.32
CA THR A 119 4.65 16.25 -20.90
C THR A 119 5.48 15.18 -21.62
N VAL A 120 5.04 13.93 -21.53
CA VAL A 120 5.61 12.81 -22.29
C VAL A 120 4.50 11.86 -22.72
N ARG A 121 4.60 11.31 -23.93
CA ARG A 121 3.59 10.41 -24.51
C ARG A 121 4.20 9.04 -24.75
N LEU A 122 3.62 8.03 -24.10
CA LEU A 122 4.04 6.63 -24.16
C LEU A 122 3.08 5.86 -25.08
N PRO A 123 3.51 5.40 -26.27
CA PRO A 123 2.69 4.51 -27.09
C PRO A 123 2.36 3.23 -26.32
N LEU A 124 1.07 2.83 -26.30
CA LEU A 124 0.66 1.61 -25.62
C LEU A 124 1.27 0.36 -26.27
N ALA A 125 1.47 0.38 -27.58
CA ALA A 125 2.06 -0.72 -28.33
C ALA A 125 3.42 -1.14 -27.75
N ASP A 126 4.28 -0.17 -27.46
CA ASP A 126 5.64 -0.38 -26.91
C ASP A 126 5.60 -1.08 -25.54
N LEU A 127 4.59 -0.78 -24.73
CA LEU A 127 4.44 -1.29 -23.36
C LEU A 127 3.68 -2.63 -23.27
N THR A 128 3.02 -3.03 -24.35
CA THR A 128 2.20 -4.25 -24.41
C THR A 128 2.89 -5.42 -25.10
N ASP A 129 4.01 -5.19 -25.78
CA ASP A 129 4.75 -6.25 -26.45
C ASP A 129 5.39 -7.20 -25.41
N LYS A 130 4.91 -8.45 -25.39
CA LYS A 130 5.30 -9.44 -24.38
C LYS A 130 6.62 -10.10 -24.78
N PRO A 131 7.54 -10.35 -23.84
CA PRO A 131 8.65 -11.26 -24.09
C PRO A 131 8.10 -12.62 -24.55
N VAL A 132 8.68 -13.17 -25.62
CA VAL A 132 8.13 -14.31 -26.37
C VAL A 132 8.18 -15.64 -25.61
N ASP A 133 8.94 -15.77 -24.52
CA ASP A 133 9.01 -17.01 -23.76
C ASP A 133 9.28 -16.73 -22.27
N GLU A 134 8.27 -16.91 -21.42
CA GLU A 134 8.47 -17.01 -19.96
C GLU A 134 8.11 -18.42 -19.48
N PRO A 135 9.03 -19.14 -18.81
CA PRO A 135 8.70 -20.41 -18.17
C PRO A 135 7.63 -20.18 -17.09
N ARG A 136 6.71 -21.14 -16.94
CA ARG A 136 5.70 -21.12 -15.86
C ARG A 136 6.41 -21.14 -14.50
N LEU A 137 6.53 -19.98 -13.87
CA LEU A 137 7.06 -19.86 -12.51
C LEU A 137 6.01 -20.31 -11.47
N PRO A 138 6.42 -20.74 -10.26
CA PRO A 138 5.51 -21.11 -9.18
C PRO A 138 4.50 -19.99 -8.84
N LYS A 139 3.32 -20.35 -8.30
CA LYS A 139 2.19 -19.42 -7.99
C LYS A 139 2.54 -18.26 -7.03
N GLU A 140 3.65 -18.37 -6.30
CA GLU A 140 4.18 -17.33 -5.40
C GLU A 140 4.95 -16.23 -6.15
N VAL A 141 5.34 -16.48 -7.40
CA VAL A 141 5.99 -15.50 -8.28
C VAL A 141 4.92 -14.62 -8.94
N GLU A 142 5.32 -13.40 -9.31
CA GLU A 142 4.49 -12.48 -10.09
C GLU A 142 3.84 -13.22 -11.27
N PRO A 143 2.52 -13.05 -11.52
CA PRO A 143 1.85 -13.88 -12.50
C PRO A 143 2.49 -13.72 -13.88
N PRO A 144 2.63 -14.82 -14.65
CA PRO A 144 3.31 -14.80 -15.95
C PRO A 144 2.72 -13.74 -16.88
N GLY A 145 3.60 -13.01 -17.57
CA GLY A 145 3.22 -11.90 -18.45
C GLY A 145 2.91 -10.57 -17.75
N SER A 146 3.38 -10.38 -16.51
CA SER A 146 3.42 -9.06 -15.87
C SER A 146 4.81 -8.46 -15.98
N VAL A 147 4.91 -7.18 -16.36
CA VAL A 147 6.18 -6.47 -16.52
C VAL A 147 6.13 -5.17 -15.74
N ARG A 148 7.12 -4.91 -14.89
CA ARG A 148 7.26 -3.63 -14.17
C ARG A 148 8.36 -2.82 -14.81
N TRP A 149 8.00 -1.89 -15.69
CA TRP A 149 8.98 -1.08 -16.40
C TRP A 149 9.72 -0.14 -15.43
N ARG A 150 11.04 -0.04 -15.59
CA ARG A 150 11.86 0.98 -14.92
C ARG A 150 11.73 2.28 -15.69
N VAL A 151 11.29 3.34 -15.01
CA VAL A 151 11.07 4.66 -15.63
C VAL A 151 12.09 5.67 -15.10
N ARG A 152 12.82 6.32 -16.01
CA ARG A 152 13.84 7.33 -15.69
C ARG A 152 13.72 8.53 -16.63
N LEU A 153 14.04 9.72 -16.12
CA LEU A 153 14.34 10.86 -16.98
C LEU A 153 15.83 10.83 -17.32
N VAL A 154 16.16 11.22 -18.55
CA VAL A 154 17.54 11.30 -19.03
C VAL A 154 17.86 12.73 -19.39
N LEU A 155 18.93 13.25 -18.79
CA LEU A 155 19.48 14.58 -19.07
C LEU A 155 20.33 14.58 -20.34
N ALA A 156 20.68 15.77 -20.83
CA ALA A 156 21.52 15.93 -22.02
C ALA A 156 22.92 15.32 -21.89
N ASP A 157 23.44 15.18 -20.66
CA ASP A 157 24.72 14.54 -20.36
C ASP A 157 24.61 13.02 -20.16
N GLY A 158 23.42 12.44 -20.36
CA GLY A 158 23.14 11.02 -20.15
C GLY A 158 22.82 10.63 -18.71
N THR A 159 22.80 11.58 -17.76
CA THR A 159 22.44 11.30 -16.37
C THR A 159 20.99 10.82 -16.27
N GLU A 160 20.78 9.68 -15.64
CA GLU A 160 19.45 9.14 -15.35
C GLU A 160 18.95 9.53 -13.97
N LEU A 161 17.71 10.03 -13.91
CA LEU A 161 17.06 10.45 -12.68
C LEU A 161 15.73 9.71 -12.47
N PRO A 162 15.41 9.30 -11.22
CA PRO A 162 14.10 8.73 -10.90
C PRO A 162 12.98 9.73 -11.16
N VAL A 163 11.81 9.19 -11.54
CA VAL A 163 10.57 9.97 -11.68
C VAL A 163 9.66 9.65 -10.51
N ALA A 164 9.30 10.67 -9.73
CA ALA A 164 8.29 10.52 -8.71
C ALA A 164 6.88 10.51 -9.34
N ALA A 165 5.93 9.91 -8.65
CA ALA A 165 4.50 10.14 -8.86
C ALA A 165 3.97 10.94 -7.67
N ARG A 166 2.95 11.78 -7.91
CA ARG A 166 2.16 12.39 -6.86
C ARG A 166 1.55 11.30 -5.98
N LEU A 167 1.59 11.46 -4.66
CA LEU A 167 1.08 10.43 -3.74
C LEU A 167 -0.41 10.13 -3.92
N GLY A 168 -1.18 11.13 -4.36
CA GLY A 168 -2.59 11.00 -4.72
C GLY A 168 -2.85 10.75 -6.20
N LEU A 169 -1.84 10.31 -6.97
CA LEU A 169 -2.02 9.94 -8.38
C LEU A 169 -3.02 8.78 -8.45
N ALA A 170 -4.21 9.05 -8.99
CA ALA A 170 -5.22 8.02 -9.20
C ALA A 170 -4.68 6.94 -10.14
N PRO A 171 -4.87 5.64 -9.86
CA PRO A 171 -4.42 4.59 -10.76
C PRO A 171 -5.00 4.73 -12.17
N GLY A 172 -4.13 4.69 -13.17
CA GLY A 172 -4.51 4.66 -14.58
C GLY A 172 -4.52 3.24 -15.12
N ARG A 173 -5.57 2.88 -15.86
CA ARG A 173 -5.71 1.57 -16.52
C ARG A 173 -6.00 1.77 -18.00
N TYR A 174 -5.09 1.30 -18.85
CA TYR A 174 -5.14 1.44 -20.31
C TYR A 174 -4.93 0.07 -20.96
N GLY A 175 -5.98 -0.75 -20.96
CA GLY A 175 -5.87 -2.17 -21.34
C GLY A 175 -5.17 -2.99 -20.25
N GLU A 176 -4.06 -3.65 -20.57
CA GLU A 176 -3.21 -4.33 -19.58
C GLU A 176 -2.17 -3.39 -18.94
N VAL A 177 -1.95 -2.20 -19.50
CA VAL A 177 -0.98 -1.22 -18.96
C VAL A 177 -1.61 -0.46 -17.79
N CYS A 178 -0.88 -0.37 -16.69
CA CYS A 178 -1.22 0.41 -15.50
C CYS A 178 -0.17 1.49 -15.24
N VAL A 179 -0.62 2.66 -14.81
CA VAL A 179 0.24 3.74 -14.31
C VAL A 179 -0.16 4.05 -12.88
N THR A 180 0.79 3.96 -11.95
CA THR A 180 0.55 4.11 -10.50
C THR A 180 1.71 4.77 -9.78
N ALA A 181 1.52 5.12 -8.51
CA ALA A 181 2.59 5.43 -7.57
C ALA A 181 2.95 4.18 -6.75
N ASP A 182 4.23 3.89 -6.61
CA ASP A 182 4.70 2.79 -5.76
C ASP A 182 4.89 3.18 -4.28
N ALA A 183 5.41 2.25 -3.48
CA ALA A 183 5.66 2.43 -2.04
C ALA A 183 6.52 3.64 -1.68
N ALA A 184 7.52 3.95 -2.52
CA ALA A 184 8.41 5.09 -2.34
C ALA A 184 7.88 6.34 -3.06
N GLY A 185 6.62 6.28 -3.51
CA GLY A 185 5.97 7.27 -4.35
C GLY A 185 6.64 7.43 -5.72
N GLN A 186 7.41 6.45 -6.20
CA GLN A 186 7.97 6.51 -7.55
C GLN A 186 6.88 6.21 -8.57
N LEU A 187 7.00 6.83 -9.75
CA LEU A 187 6.16 6.48 -10.88
C LEU A 187 6.42 5.03 -11.27
N ARG A 188 5.32 4.28 -11.42
CA ARG A 188 5.33 2.90 -11.89
C ARG A 188 4.49 2.79 -13.13
N VAL A 189 5.08 2.21 -14.17
CA VAL A 189 4.40 1.77 -15.38
C VAL A 189 4.53 0.26 -15.43
N GLU A 190 3.41 -0.45 -15.51
CA GLU A 190 3.43 -1.90 -15.49
C GLU A 190 2.42 -2.50 -16.46
N LEU A 191 2.80 -3.59 -17.12
CA LEU A 191 1.88 -4.47 -17.82
C LEU A 191 1.38 -5.49 -16.79
N THR A 192 0.07 -5.53 -16.50
CA THR A 192 -0.48 -6.50 -15.55
C THR A 192 -1.93 -6.83 -15.82
N ARG A 193 -2.30 -8.08 -15.55
CA ARG A 193 -3.70 -8.54 -15.55
C ARG A 193 -4.34 -8.51 -14.16
N GLN A 194 -3.56 -8.19 -13.13
CA GLN A 194 -4.05 -8.20 -11.77
C GLN A 194 -4.92 -6.98 -11.51
N ALA A 195 -5.93 -7.19 -10.66
CA ALA A 195 -6.66 -6.10 -10.07
C ALA A 195 -5.79 -5.36 -9.05
N ILE A 196 -5.88 -4.04 -9.04
CA ILE A 196 -5.18 -3.18 -8.09
C ILE A 196 -6.24 -2.42 -7.31
N ALA A 197 -6.45 -2.80 -6.05
CA ALA A 197 -7.33 -2.12 -5.12
C ALA A 197 -6.70 -0.79 -4.66
N ASP A 198 -7.45 0.30 -4.81
CA ASP A 198 -7.06 1.66 -4.42
C ASP A 198 -7.95 2.23 -3.30
N VAL A 199 -8.97 1.48 -2.88
CA VAL A 199 -9.81 1.76 -1.70
C VAL A 199 -10.13 0.46 -0.99
N LEU A 200 -9.96 0.44 0.34
CA LEU A 200 -10.39 -0.65 1.21
C LEU A 200 -11.08 -0.06 2.44
N ARG A 201 -12.24 -0.60 2.80
CA ARG A 201 -12.97 -0.20 4.02
C ARG A 201 -13.91 -1.27 4.51
N TRP A 202 -14.08 -1.36 5.82
CA TRP A 202 -15.15 -2.16 6.42
C TRP A 202 -16.47 -1.37 6.38
N GLU A 203 -17.51 -1.96 5.80
CA GLU A 203 -18.87 -1.39 5.76
C GLU A 203 -19.88 -2.49 6.08
N HIS A 204 -20.73 -2.26 7.10
CA HIS A 204 -21.80 -3.19 7.49
C HIS A 204 -21.35 -4.66 7.69
N GLY A 205 -20.14 -4.87 8.22
CA GLY A 205 -19.58 -6.22 8.44
C GLY A 205 -18.99 -6.89 7.19
N ALA A 206 -18.90 -6.19 6.07
CA ALA A 206 -18.27 -6.63 4.84
C ALA A 206 -17.04 -5.77 4.52
N LEU A 207 -16.03 -6.36 3.88
CA LEU A 207 -14.93 -5.61 3.29
C LEU A 207 -15.39 -5.09 1.93
N ARG A 208 -15.49 -3.78 1.81
CA ARG A 208 -15.66 -3.12 0.52
C ARG A 208 -14.31 -2.73 -0.05
N LEU A 209 -14.11 -3.11 -1.30
CA LEU A 209 -12.91 -2.79 -2.06
C LEU A 209 -13.31 -2.22 -3.42
N SER A 210 -12.56 -1.22 -3.86
CA SER A 210 -12.58 -0.74 -5.23
C SER A 210 -11.17 -0.58 -5.76
N GLY A 211 -11.05 -0.56 -7.08
CA GLY A 211 -9.76 -0.45 -7.73
C GLY A 211 -9.86 -0.48 -9.24
N THR A 212 -8.71 -0.61 -9.88
CA THR A 212 -8.61 -0.78 -11.32
C THR A 212 -8.43 -2.24 -11.70
N HIS A 213 -9.13 -2.69 -12.73
CA HIS A 213 -8.98 -4.03 -13.31
C HIS A 213 -9.31 -3.98 -14.79
N GLY A 214 -8.51 -4.67 -15.61
CA GLY A 214 -8.78 -4.84 -17.03
C GLY A 214 -9.56 -6.14 -17.25
N GLY A 215 -10.60 -6.11 -18.08
CA GLY A 215 -11.39 -7.29 -18.41
C GLY A 215 -12.89 -6.99 -18.53
N ASP A 216 -13.68 -8.05 -18.73
CA ASP A 216 -15.13 -7.98 -18.98
C ASP A 216 -15.92 -7.35 -17.84
N ALA A 217 -17.14 -6.90 -18.12
CA ALA A 217 -18.00 -6.14 -17.21
C ALA A 217 -18.47 -6.90 -15.94
N ARG A 218 -18.32 -8.23 -15.91
CA ARG A 218 -18.65 -9.08 -14.75
C ARG A 218 -17.44 -9.90 -14.36
N GLY A 219 -17.30 -10.12 -13.06
CA GLY A 219 -16.29 -11.01 -12.50
C GLY A 219 -16.66 -11.41 -11.08
N GLU A 220 -15.85 -12.28 -10.50
CA GLU A 220 -16.06 -12.81 -9.16
C GLU A 220 -14.84 -12.52 -8.29
N LEU A 221 -15.08 -11.93 -7.13
CA LEU A 221 -14.09 -11.76 -6.09
C LEU A 221 -14.17 -12.96 -5.14
N GLU A 222 -13.02 -13.55 -4.85
CA GLU A 222 -12.88 -14.68 -3.96
C GLU A 222 -11.89 -14.37 -2.83
N LEU A 223 -12.29 -14.60 -1.58
CA LEU A 223 -11.36 -14.75 -0.46
C LEU A 223 -11.12 -16.24 -0.24
N ARG A 224 -9.88 -16.70 -0.41
CA ARG A 224 -9.49 -18.11 -0.27
C ARG A 224 -8.65 -18.29 0.99
N ALA A 225 -9.04 -19.20 1.87
CA ALA A 225 -8.27 -19.56 3.06
C ALA A 225 -6.99 -20.31 2.67
N GLU A 226 -5.88 -20.00 3.34
CA GLU A 226 -4.58 -20.63 3.10
C GLU A 226 -4.59 -22.14 3.45
N GLU A 227 -5.17 -22.51 4.59
CA GLU A 227 -5.00 -23.86 5.16
C GLU A 227 -6.15 -24.85 4.89
N GLU A 228 -7.33 -24.38 4.49
CA GLU A 228 -8.55 -25.23 4.51
C GLU A 228 -9.37 -25.24 3.21
N GLY A 229 -8.87 -24.66 2.10
CA GLY A 229 -9.58 -24.64 0.80
C GLY A 229 -10.94 -23.90 0.81
N ARG A 230 -11.31 -23.30 1.95
CA ARG A 230 -12.53 -22.50 2.12
C ARG A 230 -12.46 -21.27 1.25
N THR A 231 -13.59 -20.91 0.64
CA THR A 231 -13.71 -19.74 -0.23
C THR A 231 -14.96 -18.96 0.11
N VAL A 232 -14.85 -17.64 0.19
CA VAL A 232 -15.98 -16.70 0.25
C VAL A 232 -16.02 -15.91 -1.05
N ARG A 233 -17.20 -15.78 -1.65
CA ARG A 233 -17.40 -15.17 -2.96
C ARG A 233 -18.24 -13.91 -2.85
N ALA A 234 -17.98 -12.97 -3.75
CA ALA A 234 -18.79 -11.78 -3.93
C ALA A 234 -18.83 -11.38 -5.41
N ASP A 235 -20.00 -10.87 -5.82
CA ASP A 235 -20.17 -10.27 -7.14
C ASP A 235 -19.33 -9.00 -7.27
N VAL A 236 -18.82 -8.79 -8.49
CA VAL A 236 -18.03 -7.61 -8.82
C VAL A 236 -18.73 -6.79 -9.88
N VAL A 237 -18.98 -5.53 -9.55
CA VAL A 237 -19.48 -4.53 -10.50
C VAL A 237 -18.29 -3.84 -11.13
N ARG A 238 -18.29 -3.74 -12.46
CA ARG A 238 -17.23 -3.03 -13.21
C ARG A 238 -17.81 -1.90 -14.02
N ASP A 239 -17.15 -0.75 -13.96
CA ASP A 239 -17.46 0.43 -14.75
C ASP A 239 -16.15 1.11 -15.19
N LYS A 240 -16.00 1.31 -16.51
CA LYS A 240 -14.88 2.05 -17.12
C LYS A 240 -13.49 1.67 -16.57
N GLY A 241 -13.20 0.36 -16.49
CA GLY A 241 -11.91 -0.15 -16.01
C GLY A 241 -11.72 -0.11 -14.49
N ARG A 242 -12.75 0.30 -13.75
CA ARG A 242 -12.81 0.19 -12.29
C ARG A 242 -13.69 -0.97 -11.88
N PHE A 243 -13.34 -1.60 -10.78
CA PHE A 243 -14.15 -2.62 -10.13
C PHE A 243 -14.58 -2.16 -8.75
N THR A 244 -15.71 -2.69 -8.27
CA THR A 244 -16.16 -2.55 -6.89
C THR A 244 -16.77 -3.87 -6.46
N ALA A 245 -16.40 -4.31 -5.26
CA ALA A 245 -16.91 -5.52 -4.64
C ALA A 245 -17.14 -5.29 -3.15
N SER A 246 -18.11 -6.01 -2.60
CA SER A 246 -18.36 -6.07 -1.17
C SER A 246 -18.37 -7.54 -0.77
N VAL A 247 -17.32 -7.96 -0.06
CA VAL A 247 -17.16 -9.35 0.35
C VAL A 247 -17.43 -9.48 1.84
N PRO A 248 -18.33 -10.39 2.26
CA PRO A 248 -18.62 -10.56 3.68
C PRO A 248 -17.37 -11.03 4.43
N ALA A 249 -17.29 -10.67 5.70
CA ALA A 249 -16.23 -11.15 6.59
C ALA A 249 -16.19 -12.69 6.59
N PRO A 250 -15.04 -13.33 6.30
CA PRO A 250 -14.97 -14.78 6.18
C PRO A 250 -15.11 -15.48 7.54
N ALA A 251 -15.77 -16.62 7.57
CA ALA A 251 -15.89 -17.40 8.80
C ALA A 251 -14.66 -18.31 9.00
N GLY A 252 -14.01 -18.19 10.16
CA GLY A 252 -12.91 -19.07 10.57
C GLY A 252 -11.57 -18.37 10.66
N ALA A 253 -10.81 -18.73 11.70
CA ALA A 253 -9.46 -18.23 11.90
C ALA A 253 -8.54 -18.59 10.72
N GLY A 254 -7.51 -17.78 10.55
CA GLY A 254 -6.44 -18.02 9.60
C GLY A 254 -6.27 -16.86 8.62
N ARG A 255 -5.42 -17.11 7.62
CA ARG A 255 -5.12 -16.16 6.56
C ARG A 255 -5.98 -16.41 5.33
N TRP A 256 -6.50 -15.32 4.77
CA TRP A 256 -7.33 -15.34 3.56
C TRP A 256 -6.73 -14.44 2.49
N HIS A 257 -6.58 -14.95 1.26
CA HIS A 257 -6.03 -14.23 0.12
C HIS A 257 -7.14 -13.82 -0.84
N ALA A 258 -7.12 -12.57 -1.32
CA ALA A 258 -8.10 -12.09 -2.27
C ALA A 258 -7.69 -12.36 -3.72
N TYR A 259 -8.64 -12.86 -4.52
CA TYR A 259 -8.49 -13.11 -5.95
C TYR A 259 -9.65 -12.50 -6.72
N LEU A 260 -9.37 -11.85 -7.85
CA LEU A 260 -10.37 -11.42 -8.82
C LEU A 260 -10.14 -12.19 -10.12
N ASP A 261 -11.17 -12.89 -10.62
CA ASP A 261 -11.08 -13.75 -11.81
C ASP A 261 -9.91 -14.75 -11.73
N GLY A 262 -9.66 -15.29 -10.53
CA GLY A 262 -8.57 -16.24 -10.27
C GLY A 262 -7.16 -15.62 -10.14
N MET A 263 -7.01 -14.30 -10.29
CA MET A 263 -5.73 -13.59 -10.15
C MET A 263 -5.65 -12.87 -8.80
N PRO A 264 -4.49 -12.86 -8.10
CA PRO A 264 -4.38 -12.17 -6.82
C PRO A 264 -4.70 -10.68 -6.94
N VAL A 265 -5.52 -10.16 -6.03
CA VAL A 265 -5.79 -8.72 -5.91
C VAL A 265 -4.60 -8.08 -5.23
N ARG A 266 -4.03 -7.06 -5.87
CA ARG A 266 -2.94 -6.23 -5.33
C ARG A 266 -3.52 -5.02 -4.61
N VAL A 267 -2.84 -4.52 -3.61
CA VAL A 267 -3.18 -3.28 -2.90
C VAL A 267 -2.19 -2.21 -3.33
N LEU A 268 -2.73 -1.12 -3.88
CA LEU A 268 -1.96 0.07 -4.24
C LEU A 268 -1.21 0.57 -3.00
N THR A 269 0.08 0.85 -3.12
CA THR A 269 0.89 1.06 -1.92
C THR A 269 0.48 2.26 -1.06
N PRO A 270 0.10 3.42 -1.62
CA PRO A 270 -0.54 4.50 -0.84
C PRO A 270 -1.70 4.04 0.07
N VAL A 271 -2.47 3.03 -0.34
CA VAL A 271 -3.54 2.46 0.49
C VAL A 271 -3.01 1.59 1.60
N GLY A 272 -1.85 0.94 1.40
CA GLY A 272 -1.18 0.16 2.44
C GLY A 272 -0.95 0.96 3.74
N ALA A 273 -0.63 2.25 3.62
CA ALA A 273 -0.46 3.15 4.77
C ALA A 273 -1.77 3.62 5.42
N THR A 274 -2.92 3.36 4.78
CA THR A 274 -4.26 3.80 5.20
C THR A 274 -5.26 2.64 5.21
N LEU A 275 -4.75 1.40 5.36
CA LEU A 275 -5.59 0.22 5.49
C LEU A 275 -6.62 0.43 6.60
N PRO A 276 -7.86 -0.07 6.41
CA PRO A 276 -8.89 0.12 7.40
C PRO A 276 -8.48 -0.53 8.72
N ALA A 277 -8.82 0.14 9.82
CA ALA A 277 -8.65 -0.40 11.17
C ALA A 277 -9.33 -1.77 11.30
N GLU A 278 -8.87 -2.55 12.28
CA GLU A 278 -9.42 -3.87 12.55
C GLU A 278 -10.93 -3.81 12.77
N LEU A 279 -11.66 -4.73 12.14
CA LEU A 279 -13.09 -4.92 12.38
C LEU A 279 -13.25 -6.02 13.44
N ALA A 280 -13.95 -5.71 14.52
CA ALA A 280 -14.41 -6.71 15.48
C ALA A 280 -15.89 -7.04 15.21
N ALA A 281 -16.19 -8.32 14.99
CA ALA A 281 -17.57 -8.80 14.79
C ALA A 281 -17.79 -10.10 15.56
N GLY A 282 -18.55 -10.01 16.66
CA GLY A 282 -18.75 -11.14 17.57
C GLY A 282 -17.45 -11.61 18.21
N ALA A 283 -17.15 -12.90 18.10
CA ALA A 283 -15.93 -13.51 18.64
C ALA A 283 -14.71 -13.41 17.69
N TRP A 284 -14.79 -12.59 16.64
CA TRP A 284 -13.80 -12.54 15.57
C TRP A 284 -13.24 -11.13 15.38
N GLN A 285 -11.95 -11.07 15.07
CA GLN A 285 -11.24 -9.88 14.64
C GLN A 285 -10.72 -10.09 13.21
N PHE A 286 -10.89 -9.06 12.39
CA PHE A 286 -10.55 -9.06 10.97
C PHE A 286 -9.60 -7.92 10.69
N ARG A 287 -8.47 -8.23 10.07
CA ARG A 287 -7.47 -7.24 9.70
C ARG A 287 -7.11 -7.37 8.23
N ALA A 288 -7.32 -6.29 7.48
CA ALA A 288 -6.80 -6.19 6.12
C ALA A 288 -5.30 -5.87 6.17
N ASP A 289 -4.53 -6.54 5.33
CA ASP A 289 -3.07 -6.42 5.26
C ASP A 289 -2.60 -6.51 3.80
N ARG A 290 -1.38 -6.04 3.55
CA ARG A 290 -0.70 -6.08 2.25
C ARG A 290 0.59 -6.89 2.39
N ARG A 291 0.62 -8.11 1.85
CA ARG A 291 1.75 -9.05 1.98
C ARG A 291 2.19 -9.61 0.63
N ASP A 292 3.24 -10.43 0.62
CA ASP A 292 3.64 -11.25 -0.53
C ASP A 292 3.79 -10.46 -1.84
N GLY A 293 4.57 -9.39 -1.79
CA GLY A 293 4.89 -8.57 -2.96
C GLY A 293 3.92 -7.43 -3.27
N ASP A 294 2.71 -7.44 -2.66
CA ASP A 294 1.65 -6.40 -2.62
C ASP A 294 0.21 -6.93 -2.64
N ARG A 295 0.01 -8.22 -2.35
CA ARG A 295 -1.30 -8.89 -2.35
C ARG A 295 -2.14 -8.49 -1.15
N LEU A 296 -3.45 -8.39 -1.37
CA LEU A 296 -4.44 -8.21 -0.32
C LEU A 296 -4.62 -9.51 0.47
N VAL A 297 -4.40 -9.42 1.77
CA VAL A 297 -4.55 -10.50 2.73
C VAL A 297 -5.48 -10.06 3.85
N ILE A 298 -6.38 -10.95 4.30
CA ILE A 298 -7.19 -10.75 5.50
C ILE A 298 -6.73 -11.76 6.55
N ASP A 299 -6.18 -11.26 7.66
CA ASP A 299 -5.93 -12.07 8.84
C ASP A 299 -7.20 -12.12 9.69
N VAL A 300 -7.65 -13.33 10.04
CA VAL A 300 -8.82 -13.55 10.90
C VAL A 300 -8.36 -14.24 12.17
N THR A 301 -8.62 -13.62 13.31
CA THR A 301 -8.31 -14.18 14.63
C THR A 301 -9.57 -14.28 15.45
N ARG A 302 -9.63 -15.29 16.32
CA ARG A 302 -10.70 -15.39 17.31
C ARG A 302 -10.32 -14.54 18.50
N THR A 303 -11.18 -13.60 18.88
CA THR A 303 -11.03 -12.90 20.16
C THR A 303 -11.24 -13.93 21.25
N THR A 304 -10.20 -14.25 22.00
CA THR A 304 -10.33 -14.98 23.25
C THR A 304 -11.07 -14.05 24.22
N GLY A 305 -12.37 -14.27 24.40
CA GLY A 305 -13.13 -13.52 25.39
C GLY A 305 -12.49 -13.69 26.76
N GLY A 306 -12.16 -12.58 27.42
CA GLY A 306 -12.10 -12.55 28.87
C GLY A 306 -13.49 -12.87 29.39
N ALA A 307 -13.67 -14.12 29.82
CA ALA A 307 -14.80 -14.52 30.63
C ALA A 307 -14.52 -14.08 32.07
N ASP A 308 -14.89 -12.84 32.40
CA ASP A 308 -15.44 -12.48 33.72
C ASP A 308 -15.92 -11.02 33.71
N ALA A 309 -17.11 -10.80 33.17
CA ALA A 309 -17.88 -9.60 33.40
C ALA A 309 -19.38 -9.93 33.34
N ASP A 310 -19.79 -11.01 34.03
CA ASP A 310 -21.19 -11.22 34.39
C ASP A 310 -21.35 -12.16 35.61
N THR A 311 -20.42 -12.09 36.56
CA THR A 311 -20.73 -12.54 37.93
C THR A 311 -21.36 -11.35 38.64
N PRO A 312 -22.65 -11.38 39.01
CA PRO A 312 -23.22 -10.32 39.85
C PRO A 312 -22.42 -10.29 41.14
N MET A 313 -21.73 -9.17 41.37
CA MET A 313 -21.05 -8.90 42.62
C MET A 313 -22.12 -8.83 43.71
N GLU A 314 -22.26 -9.91 44.47
CA GLU A 314 -23.07 -9.93 45.68
C GLU A 314 -22.48 -8.88 46.63
N VAL A 315 -23.12 -7.71 46.69
CA VAL A 315 -22.77 -6.67 47.66
C VAL A 315 -23.12 -7.21 49.04
N ARG A 316 -22.16 -7.88 49.69
CA ARG A 316 -22.23 -8.13 51.13
C ARG A 316 -22.09 -6.79 51.83
N VAL A 317 -23.24 -6.23 52.20
CA VAL A 317 -23.34 -5.14 53.16
C VAL A 317 -22.69 -5.61 54.47
N PRO A 318 -21.65 -4.95 54.99
CA PRO A 318 -21.10 -5.31 56.30
C PRO A 318 -22.18 -5.06 57.35
N GLN A 319 -22.50 -6.09 58.13
CA GLN A 319 -23.36 -5.93 59.30
C GLN A 319 -22.70 -4.96 60.28
N VAL A 320 -23.33 -3.81 60.47
CA VAL A 320 -23.02 -2.89 61.57
C VAL A 320 -23.26 -3.63 62.88
N GLY A 321 -22.20 -3.82 63.65
CA GLY A 321 -22.26 -4.45 64.96
C GLY A 321 -23.25 -3.72 65.87
N ARG A 322 -24.29 -4.43 66.33
CA ARG A 322 -25.06 -4.01 67.49
C ARG A 322 -24.19 -4.14 68.73
N GLN A 323 -23.83 -3.00 69.29
CA GLN A 323 -23.28 -2.87 70.63
C GLN A 323 -24.32 -3.36 71.65
N PRO A 324 -24.01 -4.33 72.53
CA PRO A 324 -24.92 -4.67 73.62
C PRO A 324 -24.91 -3.56 74.68
N ALA A 325 -26.12 -3.14 75.07
CA ALA A 325 -26.34 -2.28 76.21
C ALA A 325 -25.87 -2.97 77.51
N ALA A 326 -25.25 -2.19 78.39
CA ALA A 326 -24.94 -2.61 79.75
C ALA A 326 -26.22 -2.90 80.53
N PRO A 327 -26.23 -3.86 81.46
CA PRO A 327 -27.31 -4.02 82.41
C PRO A 327 -27.17 -3.01 83.54
N ASP A 328 -28.27 -2.33 83.87
CA ASP A 328 -28.46 -1.67 85.16
C ASP A 328 -28.60 -2.73 86.26
N VAL A 329 -27.76 -2.59 87.29
CA VAL A 329 -27.93 -2.77 88.75
C VAL A 329 -26.61 -3.24 89.37
#